data_AF-A0A2V5TMW9-F1
#
_entry.id   AF-A0A2V5TMW9-F1
#
_cell.length_a   1.000
_cell.length_b   1.000
_cell.length_c   1.000
_cell.angle_alpha   90.00
_cell.angle_beta   90.00
_cell.angle_gamma   90.00
#
_symmetry.space_group_name_H-M   'P 1'
#
loop_
_entity.id
_entity.type
_entity.pdbx_description
1 polymer ?
#
loop_
_entity_poly.entity_id
_entity_poly.type
_entity_poly.pdbx_seq_one_letter_code
_entity_poly.pdbx_strand_id
1 'polypeptide(L)'
;MTDPRLKKLARLLIEYSTALKRGDRVLLDLIDVPDDFSVELIRAARETGATPLVEVRHTRVSREILRGTNHKHAGLVRDIEMFRMKKVQAYVAIRGSHNASETSDVPSDLMALYSKTLRPVLNYRVNKTRWCVLRWPTPSMAQAANMST
;
A
#
# COMPACT_ATOMS: atom_id res chain seq x y z
N MET A 1 11.97 -19.20 -11.97
CA MET A 1 10.64 -19.20 -12.61
C MET A 1 9.66 -18.64 -11.59
N THR A 2 8.97 -17.54 -11.89
CA THR A 2 8.07 -16.89 -10.91
C THR A 2 6.86 -17.79 -10.64
N ASP A 3 6.44 -17.90 -9.38
CA ASP A 3 5.30 -18.73 -8.97
C ASP A 3 4.02 -18.30 -9.75
N PRO A 4 3.34 -19.21 -10.46
CA PRO A 4 2.17 -18.88 -11.30
C PRO A 4 1.00 -18.30 -10.50
N ARG A 5 0.92 -18.57 -9.19
CA ARG A 5 -0.10 -18.01 -8.31
C ARG A 5 0.06 -16.50 -8.14
N LEU A 6 1.29 -16.00 -8.11
CA LEU A 6 1.59 -14.57 -8.03
C LEU A 6 1.09 -13.83 -9.27
N LYS A 7 1.38 -14.38 -10.45
CA LYS A 7 0.90 -13.82 -11.72
C LYS A 7 -0.63 -13.80 -11.80
N LYS A 8 -1.28 -14.90 -11.39
CA LYS A 8 -2.75 -15.00 -11.37
C LYS A 8 -3.36 -13.95 -10.42
N LEU A 9 -2.82 -13.81 -9.21
CA LEU A 9 -3.28 -12.82 -8.25
C LEU A 9 -3.07 -11.39 -8.76
N ALA A 10 -1.89 -11.09 -9.31
CA ALA A 10 -1.59 -9.77 -9.87
C ALA A 10 -2.60 -9.38 -10.96
N ARG A 11 -2.88 -10.28 -11.91
CA ARG A 11 -3.90 -10.05 -12.95
C ARG A 11 -5.29 -9.83 -12.36
N LEU A 12 -5.70 -10.63 -11.38
CA LEU A 12 -7.00 -10.45 -10.71
C LEU A 12 -7.14 -9.04 -10.11
N LEU A 13 -6.13 -8.56 -9.39
CA LEU A 13 -6.17 -7.24 -8.74
C LEU A 13 -6.21 -6.08 -9.76
N ILE A 14 -5.49 -6.23 -10.86
CA ILE A 14 -5.35 -5.21 -11.91
C ILE A 14 -6.57 -5.20 -12.85
N GLU A 15 -6.95 -6.35 -13.40
CA GLU A 15 -7.96 -6.45 -14.45
C GLU A 15 -9.38 -6.55 -13.88
N TYR A 16 -9.58 -7.28 -12.79
CA TYR A 16 -10.91 -7.47 -12.21
C TYR A 16 -11.18 -6.46 -11.09
N SER A 17 -10.35 -6.42 -10.05
CA SER A 17 -10.64 -5.60 -8.86
C SER A 17 -10.55 -4.09 -9.11
N THR A 18 -9.65 -3.66 -10.01
CA THR A 18 -9.48 -2.24 -10.34
C THR A 18 -9.86 -1.87 -11.77
N ALA A 19 -10.18 -2.87 -12.60
CA ALA A 19 -10.60 -2.71 -13.99
C ALA A 19 -9.75 -1.67 -14.75
N LEU A 20 -8.43 -1.81 -14.64
CA LEU A 20 -7.49 -0.88 -15.25
C LEU A 20 -7.61 -0.86 -16.77
N LYS A 21 -7.50 0.34 -17.31
CA LYS A 21 -7.61 0.63 -18.74
C LYS A 21 -6.34 1.27 -19.26
N ARG A 22 -6.14 1.16 -20.57
CA ARG A 22 -5.06 1.87 -21.26
C ARG A 22 -5.09 3.37 -20.94
N GLY A 23 -3.94 3.91 -20.57
CA GLY A 23 -3.79 5.32 -20.21
C GLY A 23 -4.13 5.66 -18.75
N ASP A 24 -4.72 4.73 -17.98
CA ASP A 24 -4.85 4.92 -16.54
C ASP A 24 -3.47 5.01 -15.89
N ARG A 25 -3.40 5.79 -14.80
CA ARG A 25 -2.28 5.75 -13.85
C ARG A 25 -2.74 5.07 -12.59
N VAL A 26 -1.96 4.11 -12.10
CA VAL A 26 -2.25 3.36 -10.88
C VAL A 26 -1.14 3.55 -9.88
N LEU A 27 -1.51 3.77 -8.61
CA LEU A 27 -0.56 3.74 -7.51
C LEU A 27 -0.54 2.37 -6.85
N LEU A 28 0.59 1.68 -6.92
CA LEU A 28 0.87 0.40 -6.26
C LEU A 28 1.63 0.68 -4.96
N ASP A 29 0.96 0.49 -3.83
CA ASP A 29 1.47 0.78 -2.49
C ASP A 29 1.66 -0.53 -1.73
N LEU A 30 2.92 -0.91 -1.52
CA LEU A 30 3.32 -2.25 -1.09
C LEU A 30 4.07 -2.13 0.23
N ILE A 31 3.62 -2.83 1.28
CA ILE A 31 4.27 -2.81 2.61
C ILE A 31 4.62 -4.22 3.04
N ASP A 32 5.90 -4.49 3.29
CA ASP A 32 6.41 -5.81 3.72
C ASP A 32 5.91 -6.96 2.83
N VAL A 33 6.07 -6.79 1.51
CA VAL A 33 5.64 -7.73 0.47
C VAL A 33 6.87 -8.16 -0.34
N PRO A 34 6.98 -9.44 -0.76
CA PRO A 34 8.09 -9.87 -1.60
C PRO A 34 8.14 -9.12 -2.93
N ASP A 35 9.36 -8.74 -3.34
CA ASP A 35 9.60 -8.02 -4.60
C ASP A 35 9.08 -8.79 -5.83
N ASP A 36 9.13 -10.12 -5.80
CA ASP A 36 8.60 -10.96 -6.87
C ASP A 36 7.12 -10.65 -7.16
N PHE A 37 6.30 -10.46 -6.13
CA PHE A 37 4.89 -10.10 -6.33
C PHE A 37 4.72 -8.65 -6.76
N SER A 38 5.55 -7.74 -6.24
CA SER A 38 5.60 -6.34 -6.67
C SER A 38 5.88 -6.24 -8.18
N VAL A 39 6.83 -7.01 -8.69
CA VAL A 39 7.17 -7.09 -10.11
C VAL A 39 6.01 -7.64 -10.94
N GLU A 40 5.33 -8.68 -10.48
CA GLU A 40 4.15 -9.23 -11.19
C GLU A 40 2.99 -8.23 -11.26
N LEU A 41 2.74 -7.45 -10.19
CA LEU A 41 1.75 -6.37 -10.21
C LEU A 41 2.09 -5.27 -11.23
N ILE A 42 3.37 -4.88 -11.31
CA ILE A 42 3.84 -3.89 -12.28
C ILE A 42 3.66 -4.41 -13.71
N ARG A 43 4.01 -5.68 -13.96
CA ARG A 43 3.85 -6.32 -15.27
C ARG A 43 2.37 -6.37 -15.67
N ALA A 44 1.50 -6.84 -14.79
CA ALA A 44 0.06 -6.88 -15.04
C ALA A 44 -0.53 -5.50 -15.33
N ALA A 45 -0.13 -4.45 -14.58
CA ALA A 45 -0.55 -3.08 -14.87
C ALA A 45 -0.13 -2.63 -16.28
N ARG A 46 1.13 -2.89 -16.68
CA ARG A 46 1.64 -2.54 -18.02
C ARG A 46 0.96 -3.33 -19.14
N GLU A 47 0.59 -4.59 -18.91
CA GLU A 47 -0.15 -5.41 -19.88
C GLU A 47 -1.50 -4.77 -20.27
N THR A 48 -2.15 -4.03 -19.37
CA THR A 48 -3.38 -3.28 -19.67
C THR A 48 -3.13 -1.95 -20.41
N GLY A 49 -1.86 -1.53 -20.56
CA GLY A 49 -1.46 -0.22 -21.06
C GLY A 49 -1.60 0.91 -20.03
N ALA A 50 -1.74 0.58 -18.74
CA ALA A 50 -1.71 1.54 -17.65
C ALA A 50 -0.27 1.86 -17.23
N THR A 51 -0.08 3.01 -16.60
CA THR A 51 1.21 3.47 -16.06
C THR A 51 1.25 3.26 -14.55
N PRO A 52 2.06 2.31 -14.04
CA PRO A 52 2.21 2.10 -12.61
C PRO A 52 3.16 3.12 -11.97
N LEU A 53 2.72 3.73 -10.87
CA LEU A 53 3.53 4.43 -9.88
C LEU A 53 3.70 3.47 -8.71
N VAL A 54 4.92 3.27 -8.21
CA VAL A 54 5.20 2.21 -7.23
C VAL A 54 5.83 2.80 -5.99
N GLU A 55 5.32 2.40 -4.83
CA GLU A 55 5.85 2.74 -3.51
C GLU A 55 6.03 1.43 -2.73
N VAL A 56 7.28 1.08 -2.40
CA VAL A 56 7.60 -0.06 -1.53
C VAL A 56 8.06 0.49 -0.19
N ARG A 57 7.41 0.06 0.88
CA ARG A 57 7.73 0.49 2.25
C ARG A 57 7.91 -0.71 3.16
N HIS A 58 8.57 -0.45 4.27
CA HIS A 58 8.74 -1.41 5.34
C HIS A 58 8.13 -0.85 6.62
N THR A 59 7.49 -1.70 7.42
CA THR A 59 6.84 -1.25 8.66
C THR A 59 7.86 -0.66 9.64
N ARG A 60 9.09 -1.21 9.70
CA ARG A 60 10.20 -0.70 10.53
C ARG A 60 10.61 0.74 10.18
N VAL A 61 10.66 1.06 8.88
CA VAL A 61 10.98 2.42 8.43
C VAL A 61 9.83 3.38 8.74
N SER A 62 8.59 2.92 8.49
CA SER A 62 7.39 3.71 8.78
C SER A 62 7.25 4.02 10.27
N ARG A 63 7.60 3.07 11.14
CA ARG A 63 7.65 3.24 12.60
C ARG A 63 8.58 4.39 12.99
N GLU A 64 9.80 4.43 12.45
CA GLU A 64 10.77 5.48 12.81
C GLU A 64 10.32 6.87 12.35
N ILE A 65 9.73 6.96 11.15
CA ILE A 65 9.09 8.19 10.65
C ILE A 65 8.02 8.69 11.63
N LEU A 66 7.21 7.78 12.18
CA LEU A 66 6.13 8.13 13.11
C LEU A 66 6.65 8.57 14.48
N ARG A 67 7.71 7.94 15.00
CA ARG A 67 8.32 8.30 16.30
C ARG A 67 8.84 9.73 16.35
N GLY A 68 9.30 10.27 15.23
CA GLY A 68 9.77 11.65 15.09
C GLY A 68 8.78 12.60 14.41
N THR A 69 7.52 12.21 14.21
CA THR A 69 6.58 13.03 13.44
C THR A 69 6.11 14.26 14.22
N ASN A 70 5.67 15.28 13.47
CA ASN A 70 5.10 16.51 14.01
C ASN A 70 4.17 17.15 12.95
N HIS A 71 3.51 18.25 13.30
CA HIS A 71 2.57 18.92 12.40
C HIS A 71 3.18 19.34 11.05
N LYS A 72 4.42 19.85 11.04
CA LYS A 72 5.09 20.28 9.81
C LYS A 72 5.37 19.08 8.91
N HIS A 73 5.92 18.02 9.49
CA HIS A 73 6.22 16.79 8.76
C HIS A 73 4.95 16.11 8.24
N ALA A 74 3.95 15.89 9.09
CA ALA A 74 2.68 15.27 8.68
C ALA A 74 1.95 16.09 7.62
N GLY A 75 2.01 17.43 7.71
CA GLY A 75 1.47 18.34 6.69
C GLY A 75 2.17 18.20 5.35
N LEU A 76 3.50 18.16 5.34
CA LEU A 76 4.29 17.93 4.12
C LEU A 76 3.93 16.59 3.47
N VAL A 77 3.87 15.51 4.26
CA VAL A 77 3.50 14.18 3.74
C VAL A 77 2.08 14.20 3.17
N ARG A 78 1.11 14.83 3.86
CA ARG A 78 -0.25 14.99 3.35
C ARG A 78 -0.28 15.65 1.99
N ASP A 79 0.49 16.71 1.78
CA ASP A 79 0.47 17.47 0.54
C ASP A 79 1.06 16.67 -0.63
N ILE A 80 2.17 15.97 -0.40
CA ILE A 80 2.79 15.06 -1.38
C ILE A 80 1.83 13.90 -1.71
N GLU A 81 1.25 13.26 -0.69
CA GLU A 81 0.34 12.13 -0.85
C GLU A 81 -0.96 12.54 -1.56
N MET A 82 -1.49 13.73 -1.25
CA MET A 82 -2.65 14.28 -1.96
C MET A 82 -2.31 14.56 -3.43
N PHE A 83 -1.13 15.13 -3.71
CA PHE A 83 -0.70 15.42 -5.08
C PHE A 83 -0.64 14.15 -5.92
N ARG A 84 0.03 13.09 -5.45
CA ARG A 84 0.09 11.81 -6.17
C ARG A 84 -1.29 11.17 -6.31
N MET A 85 -2.12 11.21 -5.28
CA MET A 85 -3.46 10.61 -5.32
C MET A 85 -4.36 11.28 -6.36
N LYS A 86 -4.30 12.62 -6.48
CA LYS A 86 -5.02 13.37 -7.52
C LYS A 86 -4.55 13.05 -8.95
N LYS A 87 -3.34 12.51 -9.11
CA LYS A 87 -2.80 12.16 -10.42
C LYS A 87 -3.16 10.75 -10.86
N VAL A 88 -3.66 9.86 -9.99
CA VAL A 88 -3.98 8.47 -10.36
C VAL A 88 -5.48 8.23 -10.47
N GLN A 89 -5.87 7.23 -11.27
CA GLN A 89 -7.25 6.77 -11.43
C GLN A 89 -7.54 5.56 -10.54
N ALA A 90 -6.50 4.81 -10.17
CA ALA A 90 -6.61 3.64 -9.34
C ALA A 90 -5.52 3.55 -8.27
N TYR A 91 -5.82 2.80 -7.23
CA TYR A 91 -4.94 2.53 -6.11
C TYR A 91 -5.01 1.07 -5.69
N VAL A 92 -3.86 0.40 -5.63
CA VAL A 92 -3.75 -0.97 -5.11
C VAL A 92 -2.83 -0.94 -3.91
N ALA A 93 -3.33 -1.39 -2.76
CA ALA A 93 -2.55 -1.54 -1.54
C ALA A 93 -2.38 -3.00 -1.18
N ILE A 94 -1.13 -3.44 -1.02
CA ILE A 94 -0.81 -4.74 -0.46
C ILE A 94 -0.12 -4.52 0.88
N ARG A 95 -0.58 -5.23 1.92
CA ARG A 95 -0.21 -4.98 3.31
C ARG A 95 0.22 -6.27 3.99
N GLY A 96 1.52 -6.52 4.03
CA GLY A 96 2.15 -7.45 4.95
C GLY A 96 2.44 -6.78 6.30
N SER A 97 2.98 -7.60 7.21
CA SER A 97 3.66 -7.18 8.43
C SER A 97 4.43 -8.38 8.98
N HIS A 98 5.71 -8.21 9.27
CA HIS A 98 6.51 -9.27 9.89
C HIS A 98 6.39 -9.29 11.42
N ASN A 99 5.76 -8.28 12.02
CA ASN A 99 5.62 -8.14 13.46
C ASN A 99 4.35 -7.31 13.79
N ALA A 100 3.37 -7.94 14.44
CA ALA A 100 2.13 -7.27 14.83
C ALA A 100 2.34 -6.12 15.84
N SER A 101 3.43 -6.17 16.61
CA SER A 101 3.76 -5.19 17.65
C SER A 101 4.80 -4.16 17.21
N GLU A 102 5.13 -4.09 15.92
CA GLU A 102 6.22 -3.24 15.41
C GLU A 102 6.08 -1.77 15.84
N THR A 103 4.87 -1.23 15.87
CA THR A 103 4.62 0.17 16.24
C THR A 103 4.17 0.38 17.68
N SER A 104 4.35 -0.61 18.56
CA SER A 104 3.86 -0.58 19.95
C SER A 104 4.50 0.50 20.83
N ASP A 105 5.69 0.98 20.48
CA ASP A 105 6.42 2.03 21.20
C ASP A 105 6.23 3.42 20.57
N VAL A 106 5.38 3.56 19.55
CA VAL A 106 5.06 4.87 18.98
C VAL A 106 4.02 5.54 19.88
N PRO A 107 4.28 6.77 20.38
CA PRO A 107 3.30 7.51 21.17
C PRO A 107 1.94 7.65 20.46
N SER A 108 0.86 7.45 21.21
CA SER A 108 -0.51 7.40 20.67
C SER A 108 -0.98 8.75 20.12
N ASP A 109 -0.50 9.85 20.68
CA ASP A 109 -0.74 11.22 20.22
C ASP A 109 -0.09 11.48 18.85
N LEU A 110 1.14 11.01 18.63
CA LEU A 110 1.82 11.09 17.33
C LEU A 110 1.10 10.25 16.26
N MET A 111 0.65 9.05 16.62
CA MET A 111 -0.18 8.20 15.76
C MET A 111 -1.49 8.90 15.38
N ALA A 112 -2.19 9.49 16.36
CA ALA A 112 -3.44 10.21 16.14
C ALA A 112 -3.23 11.47 15.28
N LEU A 113 -2.16 12.23 15.54
CA LEU A 113 -1.77 13.39 14.76
C LEU A 113 -1.57 13.03 13.29
N TYR A 114 -0.75 12.02 13.02
CA TYR A 114 -0.45 11.59 11.66
C TYR A 114 -1.70 11.07 10.94
N SER A 115 -2.48 10.20 11.60
CA SER A 115 -3.72 9.63 11.05
C SER A 115 -4.77 10.71 10.73
N LYS A 116 -4.96 11.68 11.64
CA LYS A 116 -5.89 12.81 11.43
C LYS A 116 -5.44 13.70 10.27
N THR A 117 -4.14 13.99 10.20
CA THR A 117 -3.58 14.86 9.15
C THR A 117 -3.70 14.23 7.76
N LEU A 118 -3.54 12.91 7.66
CA LEU A 118 -3.61 12.17 6.39
C LEU A 118 -5.03 11.73 6.00
N ARG A 119 -6.01 11.85 6.90
CA ARG A 119 -7.41 11.48 6.64
C ARG A 119 -7.99 12.05 5.34
N PRO A 120 -7.73 13.31 4.94
CA PRO A 120 -8.24 13.83 3.67
C PRO A 120 -7.73 13.06 2.44
N VAL A 121 -6.49 12.57 2.47
CA VAL A 121 -5.91 11.74 1.39
C VAL A 121 -6.66 10.41 1.31
N LEU A 122 -6.90 9.76 2.45
CA LEU A 122 -7.64 8.50 2.51
C LEU A 122 -9.08 8.68 1.98
N ASN A 123 -9.74 9.77 2.35
CA ASN A 123 -11.08 10.09 1.87
C ASN A 123 -11.08 10.31 0.35
N TYR A 124 -10.11 11.06 -0.19
CA TYR A 124 -10.00 11.26 -1.63
C TYR A 124 -9.80 9.93 -2.35
N ARG A 125 -8.89 9.09 -1.87
CA ARG A 125 -8.63 7.75 -2.42
C ARG A 125 -9.91 6.93 -2.53
N VAL A 126 -10.68 6.84 -1.44
CA VAL A 126 -11.93 6.05 -1.41
C VAL A 126 -12.98 6.65 -2.35
N ASN A 127 -13.12 7.98 -2.37
CA ASN A 127 -14.22 8.64 -3.08
C ASN A 127 -13.93 8.91 -4.56
N LYS A 128 -12.67 8.93 -4.98
CA LYS A 128 -12.24 9.45 -6.30
C LYS A 128 -11.37 8.50 -7.10
N THR A 129 -11.05 7.31 -6.58
CA THR A 129 -10.26 6.30 -7.31
C THR A 129 -10.93 4.93 -7.25
N ARG A 130 -10.63 4.08 -8.25
CA ARG A 130 -10.91 2.63 -8.13
C ARG A 130 -9.85 2.03 -7.22
N TRP A 131 -10.22 1.27 -6.21
CA TRP A 131 -9.24 0.80 -5.23
C TRP A 131 -9.42 -0.65 -4.81
N CYS A 132 -8.30 -1.28 -4.49
CA CYS A 132 -8.26 -2.61 -3.89
C CYS A 132 -7.21 -2.62 -2.77
N VAL A 133 -7.55 -3.25 -1.65
CA VAL A 133 -6.63 -3.46 -0.52
C VAL A 133 -6.59 -4.95 -0.21
N LEU A 134 -5.40 -5.52 -0.14
CA LEU A 134 -5.17 -6.93 0.18
C LEU A 134 -4.17 -7.06 1.32
N ARG A 135 -4.41 -8.03 2.21
CA ARG A 135 -3.47 -8.42 3.26
C ARG A 135 -2.56 -9.53 2.74
N TRP A 136 -1.25 -9.30 2.80
CA TRP A 136 -0.27 -10.29 2.39
C TRP A 136 -0.03 -11.26 3.55
N PRO A 137 -0.15 -12.58 3.33
CA PRO A 137 0.09 -13.56 4.38
C PRO A 137 1.55 -13.54 4.81
N THR A 138 1.78 -13.58 6.12
CA THR A 138 3.12 -13.59 6.73
C THR A 138 3.14 -14.55 7.92
N PRO A 139 4.33 -15.01 8.36
CA PRO A 139 4.45 -15.80 9.59
C PRO A 139 3.80 -15.16 10.82
N SER A 140 3.94 -13.83 10.98
CA SER A 140 3.32 -13.12 12.09
C SER A 140 1.79 -13.17 12.06
N MET A 141 1.18 -13.10 10.88
CA MET A 141 -0.27 -13.26 10.73
C MET A 141 -0.72 -14.71 10.97
N ALA A 142 0.05 -15.70 10.52
CA ALA A 142 -0.23 -17.11 10.80
C ALA A 142 -0.20 -17.39 12.31
N GLN A 143 0.82 -16.88 13.01
CA GLN A 143 0.93 -16.96 14.46
C GLN A 143 -0.27 -16.29 15.16
N ALA A 144 -0.65 -15.08 14.74
CA ALA A 144 -1.81 -14.39 15.31
C ALA A 144 -3.13 -15.13 15.09
N ALA A 145 -3.20 -15.98 14.06
CA ALA A 145 -4.34 -16.84 13.75
C ALA A 145 -4.23 -18.25 14.38
N ASN A 146 -3.22 -18.53 15.21
CA ASN A 146 -2.92 -19.86 15.76
C ASN A 146 -2.69 -20.93 14.68
N MET A 147 -2.05 -20.57 13.57
CA MET A 147 -1.74 -21.46 12.45
C MET A 147 -0.22 -21.67 12.28
N SER A 148 0.16 -22.83 11.75
CA SER A 148 1.54 -23.09 11.30
C SER A 148 1.84 -22.38 9.99
N THR A 149 3.12 -22.07 9.77
CA THR A 149 3.68 -21.62 8.49
C THR A 149 4.13 -22.77 7.62
#